data_AF-A0A531MHB9-F1
#
_entry.id   AF-A0A531MHB9-F1
#
_cell.length_a   1.000
_cell.length_b   1.000
_cell.length_c   1.000
_cell.angle_alpha   90.00
_cell.angle_beta   90.00
_cell.angle_gamma   90.00
#
_symmetry.space_group_name_H-M   'P 1'
#
loop_
_entity.id
_entity.type
_entity.pdbx_description
1 polymer ?
#
loop_
_entity_poly.entity_id
_entity_poly.type
_entity_poly.pdbx_seq_one_letter_code
_entity_poly.pdbx_strand_id
1 'polypeptide(L)'
;FFSFYVLPALLILLKSVVLIVVLLIFVAYILYADRKIWAAVQLRRGPNVVGPWGTLQAFADLLKFVFKEPVIPSGANKGVFLLAPLVSAVLAISAWAVIPVNQGWAIANVNVGILYVFAISSLEVYGVIMGGWASNSKYPFLGALRSAAQMVSYEVSIGFVIVTVLLCVGSLNLSDIVMSQHDGLGTRLGLPNTFLDWNWLALFPMFIIFFISALAETNRPPFDLVEAESELVAGHMVEYSSTPFLLFFLGEYVAIVLM
;
A
#
# COMPACT_ATOMS: atom_id res chain seq x y z
N PHE A 1 -8.81 2.19 36.46
CA PHE A 1 -9.25 1.32 35.35
C PHE A 1 -9.77 2.13 34.16
N PHE A 2 -10.85 2.91 34.32
CA PHE A 2 -11.43 3.70 33.22
C PHE A 2 -10.48 4.74 32.60
N SER A 3 -9.82 5.57 33.40
CA SER A 3 -8.89 6.60 32.89
C SER A 3 -7.59 6.03 32.32
N PHE A 4 -7.12 4.89 32.85
CA PHE A 4 -5.82 4.30 32.52
C PHE A 4 -5.87 3.28 31.37
N TYR A 5 -6.99 2.57 31.18
CA TYR A 5 -7.11 1.52 30.16
C TYR A 5 -8.22 1.80 29.16
N VAL A 6 -9.42 2.18 29.63
CA VAL A 6 -10.59 2.33 28.75
C VAL A 6 -10.47 3.59 27.89
N LEU A 7 -10.13 4.73 28.49
CA LEU A 7 -10.02 5.99 27.76
C LEU A 7 -8.88 5.96 26.71
N PRO A 8 -7.66 5.46 27.02
CA PRO A 8 -6.61 5.31 26.01
C PRO A 8 -6.99 4.32 24.90
N ALA A 9 -7.61 3.18 25.24
CA ALA A 9 -8.05 2.21 24.24
C ALA A 9 -9.12 2.81 23.30
N LEU A 10 -10.07 3.57 23.84
CA LEU A 10 -11.08 4.26 23.04
C LEU A 10 -10.44 5.32 22.12
N LEU A 11 -9.46 6.08 22.63
CA LEU A 11 -8.74 7.07 21.83
C LEU A 11 -7.94 6.41 20.69
N ILE A 12 -7.28 5.27 20.94
CA ILE A 12 -6.58 4.50 19.91
C ILE A 12 -7.59 4.01 18.87
N LEU A 13 -8.71 3.42 19.29
CA LEU A 13 -9.74 2.94 18.39
C LEU A 13 -10.31 4.08 17.52
N LEU A 14 -10.60 5.23 18.11
CA LEU A 14 -11.08 6.40 17.36
C LEU A 14 -10.03 6.91 16.37
N LYS A 15 -8.76 7.02 16.77
CA LYS A 15 -7.65 7.37 15.86
C LYS A 15 -7.54 6.37 14.70
N SER A 16 -7.64 5.08 14.96
CA SER A 16 -7.59 4.04 13.94
C SER A 16 -8.75 4.13 12.96
N VAL A 17 -9.98 4.29 13.45
CA VAL A 17 -11.17 4.43 12.58
C VAL A 17 -11.06 5.69 11.72
N VAL A 18 -10.65 6.81 12.29
CA VAL A 18 -10.44 8.06 11.54
C VAL A 18 -9.38 7.87 10.46
N LEU A 19 -8.24 7.26 10.79
CA LEU A 19 -7.17 7.01 9.81
C LEU A 19 -7.68 6.13 8.67
N ILE A 20 -8.37 5.03 8.97
CA ILE A 20 -8.93 4.13 7.94
C ILE A 20 -9.89 4.88 7.03
N VAL A 21 -10.81 5.67 7.58
CA VAL A 21 -11.77 6.44 6.76
C VAL A 21 -11.05 7.43 5.85
N VAL A 22 -10.06 8.16 6.37
CA VAL A 22 -9.26 9.10 5.58
C VAL A 22 -8.48 8.37 4.48
N LEU A 23 -7.87 7.24 4.80
CA LEU A 23 -7.11 6.42 3.87
C LEU A 23 -7.99 5.90 2.72
N LEU A 24 -9.18 5.37 3.02
CA LEU A 24 -10.12 4.89 2.01
C LEU A 24 -10.59 6.01 1.08
N ILE A 25 -10.82 7.22 1.63
CA ILE A 25 -11.16 8.39 0.82
C ILE A 25 -9.98 8.78 -0.07
N PHE A 26 -8.75 8.76 0.45
CA PHE A 26 -7.56 9.09 -0.31
C PHE A 26 -7.33 8.11 -1.48
N VAL A 27 -7.47 6.80 -1.22
CA VAL A 27 -7.40 5.75 -2.24
C VAL A 27 -8.48 5.95 -3.31
N ALA A 28 -9.72 6.26 -2.93
CA ALA A 28 -10.78 6.53 -3.89
C ALA A 28 -10.47 7.72 -4.82
N TYR A 29 -9.84 8.77 -4.29
CA TYR A 29 -9.43 9.92 -5.10
C TYR A 29 -8.16 9.66 -5.90
N ILE A 30 -7.24 8.81 -5.44
CA ILE A 30 -6.09 8.37 -6.25
C ILE A 30 -6.57 7.58 -7.46
N LEU A 31 -7.52 6.66 -7.31
CA LEU A 31 -8.13 5.93 -8.42
C LEU A 31 -8.77 6.88 -9.45
N TYR A 32 -9.46 7.91 -8.97
CA TYR A 32 -10.00 8.96 -9.82
C TYR A 32 -8.89 9.78 -10.52
N ALA A 33 -7.86 10.16 -9.78
CA ALA A 33 -6.73 10.95 -10.28
C ALA A 33 -5.97 10.18 -11.36
N ASP A 34 -5.69 8.90 -11.14
CA ASP A 34 -4.99 8.02 -12.06
C ASP A 34 -5.69 8.00 -13.43
N ARG A 35 -7.01 7.75 -13.44
CA ARG A 35 -7.83 7.81 -14.66
C ARG A 35 -7.76 9.16 -15.37
N LYS A 36 -7.74 10.26 -14.61
CA LYS A 36 -7.75 11.62 -15.17
C LYS A 36 -6.38 12.06 -15.68
N ILE A 37 -5.31 11.69 -14.97
CA ILE A 37 -3.93 11.98 -15.32
C ILE A 37 -3.54 11.20 -16.57
N TRP A 38 -3.76 9.88 -16.60
CA TRP A 38 -3.45 9.06 -17.78
C TRP A 38 -4.27 9.45 -19.00
N ALA A 39 -5.53 9.82 -18.82
CA ALA A 39 -6.34 10.36 -19.90
C ALA A 39 -5.72 11.65 -20.47
N ALA A 40 -5.28 12.58 -19.60
CA ALA A 40 -4.65 13.83 -20.02
C ALA A 40 -3.31 13.60 -20.74
N VAL A 41 -2.48 12.67 -20.25
CA VAL A 41 -1.22 12.26 -20.91
C VAL A 41 -1.49 11.71 -22.32
N GLN A 42 -2.60 10.97 -22.47
CA GLN A 42 -3.06 10.43 -23.76
C GLN A 42 -3.89 11.43 -24.59
N LEU A 43 -3.93 12.71 -24.20
CA LEU A 43 -4.71 13.77 -24.87
C LEU A 43 -6.21 13.46 -25.01
N ARG A 44 -6.78 12.65 -24.10
CA ARG A 44 -8.22 12.39 -23.99
C ARG A 44 -8.78 12.91 -22.67
N ARG A 45 -10.10 13.14 -22.62
CA ARG A 45 -10.75 13.55 -21.38
C ARG A 45 -11.00 12.34 -20.49
N GLY A 46 -10.63 12.45 -19.21
CA GLY A 46 -10.96 11.48 -18.19
C GLY A 46 -12.45 11.52 -17.79
N PRO A 47 -12.83 10.84 -16.69
CA PRO A 47 -14.22 10.79 -16.22
C PRO A 47 -14.82 12.19 -16.04
N ASN A 48 -15.94 12.49 -16.71
CA ASN A 48 -16.61 13.81 -16.66
C ASN A 48 -18.15 13.71 -16.54
N VAL A 49 -18.69 12.53 -16.23
CA VAL A 49 -20.14 12.27 -16.25
C VAL A 49 -20.72 12.16 -14.84
N VAL A 50 -20.14 11.31 -13.98
CA VAL A 50 -20.71 11.01 -12.66
C VAL A 50 -20.28 12.07 -11.63
N GLY A 51 -21.16 13.03 -11.36
CA GLY A 51 -20.92 14.17 -10.46
C GLY A 51 -20.12 15.31 -11.08
N PRO A 52 -19.93 16.44 -10.37
CA PRO A 52 -19.13 17.57 -10.86
C PRO A 52 -17.70 17.12 -11.18
N TRP A 53 -17.28 17.27 -12.44
CA TRP A 53 -15.97 16.79 -12.94
C TRP A 53 -15.69 15.29 -12.75
N GLY A 54 -16.70 14.44 -12.53
CA GLY A 54 -16.50 13.00 -12.38
C GLY A 54 -16.06 12.53 -10.98
N THR A 55 -16.08 13.38 -9.96
CA THR A 55 -15.59 13.05 -8.60
C THR A 55 -16.35 11.92 -7.92
N LEU A 56 -17.62 11.71 -8.29
CA LEU A 56 -18.46 10.66 -7.71
C LEU A 56 -18.24 9.27 -8.37
N GLN A 57 -17.38 9.18 -9.38
CA GLN A 57 -17.12 7.93 -10.09
C GLN A 57 -16.59 6.82 -9.16
N ALA A 58 -15.64 7.12 -8.28
CA ALA A 58 -15.06 6.12 -7.38
C ALA A 58 -16.11 5.53 -6.42
N PHE A 59 -17.06 6.34 -5.95
CA PHE A 59 -18.17 5.89 -5.13
C PHE A 59 -19.18 5.04 -5.90
N ALA A 60 -19.45 5.38 -7.17
CA ALA A 60 -20.30 4.57 -8.03
C ALA A 60 -19.67 3.19 -8.30
N ASP A 61 -18.34 3.14 -8.51
CA ASP A 61 -17.60 1.90 -8.69
C ASP A 61 -17.62 1.04 -7.42
N LEU A 62 -17.47 1.66 -6.23
CA LEU A 62 -17.59 0.98 -4.96
C LEU A 62 -18.98 0.32 -4.80
N LEU A 63 -20.05 1.08 -5.03
CA LEU A 63 -21.42 0.57 -4.95
C LEU A 63 -21.64 -0.58 -5.96
N LYS A 64 -21.10 -0.45 -7.18
CA LYS A 64 -21.14 -1.53 -8.18
C LYS A 64 -20.53 -2.82 -7.62
N PHE A 65 -19.36 -2.76 -6.98
CA PHE A 65 -18.73 -3.97 -6.43
C PHE A 65 -19.54 -4.57 -5.28
N VAL A 66 -20.17 -3.74 -4.42
CA VAL A 66 -21.01 -4.21 -3.31
C VAL A 66 -22.26 -4.94 -3.81
N PHE A 67 -22.91 -4.45 -4.86
CA PHE A 67 -24.12 -5.07 -5.41
C PHE A 67 -23.83 -6.19 -6.42
N LYS A 68 -22.60 -6.28 -6.93
CA LYS A 68 -22.21 -7.35 -7.86
C LYS A 68 -22.25 -8.69 -7.14
N GLU A 69 -22.66 -9.73 -7.85
CA GLU A 69 -22.69 -11.10 -7.29
C GLU A 69 -21.26 -11.64 -7.05
N PRO A 70 -20.97 -12.15 -5.83
CA PRO A 70 -19.74 -12.89 -5.57
C PRO A 70 -19.85 -14.30 -6.15
N VAL A 71 -19.01 -14.60 -7.14
CA VAL A 71 -18.91 -15.93 -7.75
C VAL A 71 -17.74 -16.66 -7.10
N ILE A 72 -17.99 -17.87 -6.61
CA ILE A 72 -16.95 -18.74 -6.03
C ILE A 72 -16.83 -19.96 -6.95
N PRO A 73 -15.66 -20.20 -7.59
CA PRO A 73 -15.49 -21.36 -8.47
C PRO A 73 -15.71 -22.68 -7.72
N SER A 74 -16.34 -23.66 -8.37
CA SER A 74 -16.64 -24.96 -7.76
C SER A 74 -15.38 -25.78 -7.42
N GLY A 75 -14.30 -25.59 -8.20
CA GLY A 75 -13.01 -26.21 -7.96
C GLY A 75 -12.16 -25.51 -6.90
N ALA A 76 -12.52 -24.31 -6.45
CA ALA A 76 -11.71 -23.52 -5.53
C ALA A 76 -11.83 -24.01 -4.08
N ASN A 77 -10.76 -23.82 -3.30
CA ASN A 77 -10.82 -24.02 -1.85
C ASN A 77 -11.52 -22.81 -1.20
N LYS A 78 -12.81 -22.97 -0.87
CA LYS A 78 -13.66 -21.89 -0.37
C LYS A 78 -13.10 -21.15 0.85
N GLY A 79 -12.43 -21.85 1.76
CA GLY A 79 -11.86 -21.23 2.96
C GLY A 79 -10.73 -20.28 2.62
N VAL A 80 -9.71 -20.79 1.91
CA VAL A 80 -8.54 -19.99 1.52
C VAL A 80 -8.91 -18.91 0.51
N PHE A 81 -9.85 -19.20 -0.40
CA PHE A 81 -10.32 -18.26 -1.42
C PHE A 81 -10.95 -17.01 -0.78
N LEU A 82 -11.79 -17.16 0.25
CA LEU A 82 -12.38 -16.00 0.92
C LEU A 82 -11.43 -15.32 1.90
N LEU A 83 -10.49 -16.06 2.49
CA LEU A 83 -9.51 -15.50 3.42
C LEU A 83 -8.41 -14.71 2.73
N ALA A 84 -7.95 -15.11 1.54
CA ALA A 84 -6.82 -14.47 0.87
C ALA A 84 -7.02 -12.95 0.61
N PRO A 85 -8.15 -12.49 0.03
CA PRO A 85 -8.40 -11.06 -0.13
C PRO A 85 -8.52 -10.31 1.19
N LEU A 86 -9.12 -10.95 2.21
CA LEU A 86 -9.24 -10.35 3.54
C LEU A 86 -7.86 -10.14 4.18
N VAL A 87 -6.98 -11.14 4.07
CA VAL A 87 -5.61 -11.06 4.59
C VAL A 87 -4.84 -9.95 3.90
N SER A 88 -4.85 -9.88 2.57
CA SER A 88 -4.16 -8.81 1.82
C SER A 88 -4.66 -7.42 2.23
N ALA A 89 -5.98 -7.19 2.25
CA ALA A 89 -6.52 -5.87 2.61
C ALA A 89 -6.23 -5.48 4.07
N VAL A 90 -6.39 -6.41 5.02
CA VAL A 90 -6.16 -6.15 6.44
C VAL A 90 -4.67 -5.87 6.72
N LEU A 91 -3.78 -6.62 6.08
CA LEU A 91 -2.33 -6.42 6.22
C LEU A 91 -1.93 -5.05 5.69
N ALA A 92 -2.34 -4.70 4.47
CA ALA A 92 -2.03 -3.39 3.87
C ALA A 92 -2.51 -2.23 4.76
N ILE A 93 -3.74 -2.31 5.30
CA ILE A 93 -4.27 -1.30 6.23
C ILE A 93 -3.50 -1.29 7.56
N SER A 94 -3.07 -2.46 8.06
CA SER A 94 -2.34 -2.54 9.32
C SER A 94 -0.94 -1.92 9.26
N ALA A 95 -0.28 -1.92 8.09
CA ALA A 95 1.02 -1.28 7.91
C ALA A 95 0.99 0.22 8.28
N TRP A 96 -0.13 0.89 8.04
CA TRP A 96 -0.36 2.30 8.35
C TRP A 96 -0.43 2.61 9.86
N ALA A 97 -0.54 1.61 10.73
CA ALA A 97 -0.64 1.82 12.17
C ALA A 97 0.59 2.50 12.78
N VAL A 98 1.77 2.34 12.16
CA VAL A 98 3.04 2.84 12.70
C VAL A 98 3.51 4.13 12.04
N ILE A 99 2.87 4.55 10.94
CA ILE A 99 3.25 5.78 10.23
C ILE A 99 2.85 7.01 11.06
N PRO A 100 3.80 7.91 11.37
CA PRO A 100 3.50 9.17 12.04
C PRO A 100 2.89 10.18 11.06
N VAL A 101 1.65 10.62 11.33
CA VAL A 101 0.96 11.65 10.51
C VAL A 101 1.28 13.06 10.99
N ASN A 102 1.50 13.22 12.30
CA ASN A 102 1.90 14.49 12.91
C ASN A 102 2.67 14.20 14.22
N GLN A 103 3.28 15.24 14.81
CA GLN A 103 3.96 15.15 16.10
C GLN A 103 3.00 14.62 17.18
N GLY A 104 3.35 13.47 17.78
CA GLY A 104 2.50 12.79 18.76
C GLY A 104 1.25 12.10 18.18
N TRP A 105 1.11 12.08 16.85
CA TRP A 105 0.01 11.43 16.14
C TRP A 105 0.50 10.26 15.27
N ALA A 106 0.92 9.20 15.95
CA ALA A 106 0.98 7.84 15.42
C ALA A 106 -0.06 6.99 16.16
N ILE A 107 -0.68 6.01 15.50
CA ILE A 107 -1.63 5.10 16.17
C ILE A 107 -0.87 4.23 17.16
N ALA A 108 0.22 3.62 16.73
CA ALA A 108 1.13 2.85 17.54
C ALA A 108 2.56 3.37 17.37
N ASN A 109 3.09 4.02 18.39
CA ASN A 109 4.50 4.39 18.42
C ASN A 109 5.30 3.18 18.92
N VAL A 110 5.79 2.37 17.97
CA VAL A 110 6.55 1.15 18.24
C VAL A 110 8.04 1.44 18.06
N ASN A 111 8.87 1.08 19.04
CA ASN A 111 10.32 1.27 18.98
C ASN A 111 10.96 0.61 17.75
N VAL A 112 10.35 -0.46 17.25
CA VAL A 112 10.83 -1.28 16.14
C VAL A 112 9.92 -1.11 14.91
N GLY A 113 9.56 0.13 14.60
CA GLY A 113 8.53 0.44 13.62
C GLY A 113 8.86 -0.01 12.19
N ILE A 114 10.13 0.09 11.78
CA ILE A 114 10.55 -0.37 10.46
C ILE A 114 10.42 -1.89 10.29
N LEU A 115 10.81 -2.69 11.30
CA LEU A 115 10.69 -4.15 11.20
C LEU A 115 9.22 -4.59 11.18
N TYR A 116 8.32 -3.81 11.79
CA TYR A 116 6.89 -4.04 11.68
C TYR A 116 6.38 -3.85 10.25
N VAL A 117 6.81 -2.79 9.56
CA VAL A 117 6.44 -2.56 8.15
C VAL A 117 6.96 -3.68 7.26
N PHE A 118 8.23 -4.09 7.44
CA PHE A 118 8.79 -5.25 6.71
C PHE A 118 8.01 -6.54 6.96
N ALA A 119 7.70 -6.84 8.23
CA ALA A 119 6.97 -8.06 8.56
C ALA A 119 5.59 -8.08 7.88
N ILE A 120 4.93 -6.93 7.76
CA ILE A 120 3.62 -6.85 7.11
C ILE A 120 3.73 -6.92 5.59
N SER A 121 4.69 -6.23 4.98
CA SER A 121 4.97 -6.32 3.54
C SER A 121 5.25 -7.78 3.13
N SER A 122 6.12 -8.49 3.86
CA SER A 122 6.36 -9.92 3.67
C SER A 122 5.08 -10.77 3.75
N LEU A 123 4.18 -10.43 4.68
CA LEU A 123 2.91 -11.14 4.85
C LEU A 123 1.91 -10.87 3.72
N GLU A 124 1.99 -9.71 3.07
CA GLU A 124 1.13 -9.35 1.94
C GLU A 124 1.37 -10.27 0.73
N VAL A 125 2.63 -10.65 0.49
CA VAL A 125 3.01 -11.64 -0.54
C VAL A 125 2.30 -12.99 -0.32
N TYR A 126 2.14 -13.42 0.93
CA TYR A 126 1.38 -14.64 1.23
C TYR A 126 -0.09 -14.51 0.85
N GLY A 127 -0.69 -13.32 1.01
CA GLY A 127 -2.04 -13.03 0.53
C GLY A 127 -2.19 -13.31 -0.97
N VAL A 128 -1.22 -12.87 -1.77
CA VAL A 128 -1.19 -13.07 -3.23
C VAL A 128 -1.05 -14.55 -3.61
N ILE A 129 -0.12 -15.28 -2.97
CA ILE A 129 0.07 -16.72 -3.24
C ILE A 129 -1.17 -17.53 -2.84
N MET A 130 -1.75 -17.24 -1.66
CA MET A 130 -2.99 -17.88 -1.21
C MET A 130 -4.11 -17.64 -2.21
N GLY A 131 -4.24 -16.42 -2.73
CA GLY A 131 -5.27 -16.05 -3.70
C GLY A 131 -5.16 -16.85 -5.01
N GLY A 132 -3.94 -16.96 -5.55
CA GLY A 132 -3.68 -17.71 -6.78
C GLY A 132 -3.82 -19.22 -6.63
N TRP A 133 -3.35 -19.79 -5.52
CA TRP A 133 -3.48 -21.24 -5.26
C TRP A 133 -4.92 -21.65 -4.95
N ALA A 134 -5.65 -20.86 -4.15
CA ALA A 134 -7.03 -21.17 -3.77
C ALA A 134 -8.00 -21.24 -4.94
N SER A 135 -7.69 -20.51 -6.02
CA SER A 135 -8.45 -20.46 -7.27
C SER A 135 -8.47 -21.79 -8.04
N ASN A 136 -7.57 -22.74 -7.71
CA ASN A 136 -7.45 -24.07 -8.32
C ASN A 136 -7.43 -24.06 -9.88
N SER A 137 -6.83 -23.02 -10.45
CA SER A 137 -6.58 -22.89 -11.89
C SER A 137 -5.10 -22.62 -12.10
N LYS A 138 -4.52 -23.21 -13.16
CA LYS A 138 -3.08 -23.10 -13.43
C LYS A 138 -2.67 -21.68 -13.83
N TYR A 139 -3.56 -20.93 -14.50
CA TYR A 139 -3.26 -19.57 -14.96
C TYR A 139 -3.12 -18.58 -13.79
N PRO A 140 -4.09 -18.45 -12.87
CA PRO A 140 -3.94 -17.58 -11.70
C PRO A 140 -2.79 -18.00 -10.79
N PHE A 141 -2.53 -19.30 -10.70
CA PHE A 141 -1.41 -19.80 -9.90
C PHE A 141 -0.05 -19.39 -10.48
N LEU A 142 0.15 -19.48 -11.80
CA LEU A 142 1.38 -19.00 -12.45
C LEU A 142 1.54 -17.48 -12.31
N GLY A 143 0.45 -16.72 -12.44
CA GLY A 143 0.47 -15.27 -12.20
C GLY A 143 0.86 -14.90 -10.77
N ALA A 144 0.30 -15.62 -9.78
CA ALA A 144 0.64 -15.42 -8.37
C ALA A 144 2.11 -15.74 -8.05
N LEU A 145 2.65 -16.83 -8.62
CA LEU A 145 4.06 -17.18 -8.43
C LEU A 145 5.02 -16.14 -9.02
N ARG A 146 4.69 -15.55 -10.17
CA ARG A 146 5.48 -14.48 -10.78
C ARG A 146 5.45 -13.21 -9.94
N SER A 147 4.26 -12.79 -9.51
CA SER A 147 4.09 -11.65 -8.61
C SER A 147 4.88 -11.84 -7.32
N ALA A 148 4.75 -13.00 -6.69
CA ALA A 148 5.44 -13.30 -5.44
C ALA A 148 6.96 -13.31 -5.61
N ALA A 149 7.48 -13.89 -6.69
CA ALA A 149 8.91 -13.88 -6.97
C ALA A 149 9.44 -12.45 -7.16
N GLN A 150 8.68 -11.59 -7.84
CA GLN A 150 9.02 -10.16 -8.00
C GLN A 150 9.01 -9.44 -6.65
N MET A 151 7.89 -9.45 -5.93
CA MET A 151 7.72 -8.72 -4.67
C MET A 151 8.81 -9.10 -3.65
N VAL A 152 9.06 -10.40 -3.44
CA VAL A 152 10.10 -10.86 -2.49
C VAL A 152 11.50 -10.42 -2.90
N SER A 153 11.81 -10.43 -4.21
CA SER A 153 13.14 -10.04 -4.69
C SER A 153 13.42 -8.55 -4.43
N TYR A 154 12.41 -7.70 -4.64
CA TYR A 154 12.54 -6.25 -4.40
C TYR A 154 12.38 -5.85 -2.94
N GLU A 155 11.68 -6.66 -2.13
CA GLU A 155 11.59 -6.47 -0.68
C GLU A 155 12.98 -6.59 -0.01
N VAL A 156 13.78 -7.58 -0.43
CA VAL A 156 15.16 -7.73 0.06
C VAL A 156 16.02 -6.51 -0.31
N SER A 157 15.83 -5.95 -1.51
CA SER A 157 16.49 -4.71 -1.95
C SER A 157 16.12 -3.53 -1.05
N ILE A 158 14.82 -3.35 -0.76
CA ILE A 158 14.32 -2.33 0.16
C ILE A 158 14.94 -2.51 1.56
N GLY A 159 15.10 -3.75 2.01
CA GLY A 159 15.85 -4.14 3.20
C GLY A 159 17.21 -3.45 3.30
N PHE A 160 18.05 -3.65 2.28
CA PHE A 160 19.39 -3.05 2.23
C PHE A 160 19.37 -1.52 2.15
N VAL A 161 18.40 -0.94 1.41
CA VAL A 161 18.27 0.52 1.32
C VAL A 161 17.94 1.13 2.68
N ILE A 162 16.97 0.56 3.39
CA ILE A 162 16.53 1.08 4.68
C ILE A 162 17.64 1.00 5.73
N VAL A 163 18.50 -0.03 5.70
CA VAL A 163 19.68 -0.12 6.57
C VAL A 163 20.58 1.11 6.44
N THR A 164 20.75 1.68 5.24
CA THR A 164 21.57 2.89 5.08
C THR A 164 20.97 4.11 5.80
N VAL A 165 19.65 4.27 5.77
CA VAL A 165 18.93 5.32 6.49
C VAL A 165 19.04 5.10 8.00
N LEU A 166 18.91 3.85 8.45
CA LEU A 166 19.03 3.49 9.87
C LEU A 166 20.41 3.80 10.44
N LEU A 167 21.49 3.61 9.66
CA LEU A 167 22.84 3.95 10.08
C LEU A 167 23.04 5.47 10.25
N CYS A 168 22.32 6.30 9.49
CA CYS A 168 22.36 7.76 9.64
C CYS A 168 21.60 8.24 10.88
N VAL A 169 20.47 7.62 11.22
CA VAL A 169 19.58 8.07 12.29
C VAL A 169 19.91 7.43 13.65
N GLY A 170 20.25 6.15 13.69
CA GLY A 170 20.50 5.40 14.92
C GLY A 170 19.25 4.98 15.71
N SER A 171 18.04 5.14 15.16
CA SER A 171 16.78 4.67 15.75
C SER A 171 15.96 3.88 14.73
N LEU A 172 15.23 2.86 15.19
CA LEU A 172 14.29 2.06 14.40
C LEU A 172 12.85 2.62 14.42
N ASN A 173 12.63 3.68 15.20
CA ASN A 173 11.33 4.33 15.35
C ASN A 173 11.12 5.34 14.22
N LEU A 174 9.99 5.23 13.50
CA LEU A 174 9.65 6.15 12.40
C LEU A 174 9.52 7.61 12.88
N SER A 175 9.04 7.84 14.09
CA SER A 175 8.91 9.20 14.64
C SER A 175 10.28 9.84 14.84
N ASP A 176 11.24 9.09 15.37
CA ASP A 176 12.62 9.58 15.57
C ASP A 176 13.32 9.83 14.24
N ILE A 177 13.03 9.00 13.22
CA ILE A 177 13.54 9.19 11.86
C ILE A 177 13.03 10.50 11.28
N VAL A 178 11.73 10.80 11.38
CA VAL A 178 11.19 12.09 10.92
C VAL A 178 11.82 13.26 11.69
N MET A 179 11.98 13.12 13.00
CA MET A 179 12.60 14.17 13.82
C MET A 179 14.08 14.39 13.46
N SER A 180 14.81 13.34 13.06
CA SER A 180 16.21 13.46 12.62
C SER A 180 16.38 14.25 11.32
N GLN A 181 15.31 14.35 10.50
CA GLN A 181 15.33 15.10 9.24
C GLN A 181 15.15 16.61 9.42
N HIS A 182 15.07 17.11 10.66
CA HIS A 182 15.08 18.54 10.94
C HIS A 182 16.46 19.19 10.78
N ASP A 183 17.54 18.46 11.03
CA ASP A 183 18.91 18.99 11.00
C ASP A 183 19.74 18.30 9.90
N GLY A 184 20.03 19.00 8.81
CA GLY A 184 20.71 18.40 7.66
C GLY A 184 21.73 19.31 6.97
N LEU A 185 21.93 19.10 5.66
CA LEU A 185 22.91 19.84 4.86
C LEU A 185 22.53 21.32 4.68
N GLY A 186 21.25 21.64 4.61
CA GLY A 186 20.73 23.01 4.55
C GLY A 186 20.95 23.78 5.84
N THR A 187 20.66 23.18 7.00
CA THR A 187 20.92 23.76 8.32
C THR A 187 22.43 23.98 8.54
N ARG A 188 23.29 23.05 8.05
CA ARG A 188 24.76 23.21 8.08
C ARG A 188 25.28 24.33 7.18
N LEU A 189 24.54 24.68 6.13
CA LEU A 189 24.83 25.81 5.24
C LEU A 189 24.22 27.14 5.74
N GLY A 190 23.54 27.14 6.90
CA GLY A 190 22.95 28.34 7.52
C GLY A 190 21.59 28.74 6.94
N LEU A 191 20.95 27.86 6.16
CA LEU A 191 19.58 28.05 5.67
C LEU A 191 18.57 27.59 6.74
N PRO A 192 17.35 28.17 6.76
CA PRO A 192 16.27 27.62 7.57
C PRO A 192 15.95 26.19 7.12
N ASN A 193 15.40 25.36 8.01
CA ASN A 193 15.06 23.96 7.72
C ASN A 193 14.25 23.86 6.41
N THR A 194 14.89 23.31 5.39
CA THR A 194 14.39 23.28 4.01
C THR A 194 14.41 21.83 3.50
N PHE A 195 13.84 21.57 2.32
CA PHE A 195 13.88 20.26 1.64
C PHE A 195 15.30 19.67 1.44
N LEU A 196 16.34 20.49 1.64
CA LEU A 196 17.75 20.11 1.55
C LEU A 196 18.26 19.35 2.79
N ASP A 197 17.54 19.39 3.91
CA ASP A 197 17.94 18.74 5.16
C ASP A 197 17.54 17.27 5.22
N TRP A 198 16.70 16.83 4.28
CA TRP A 198 16.13 15.50 4.29
C TRP A 198 17.13 14.44 3.81
N ASN A 199 17.02 13.26 4.40
CA ASN A 199 17.90 12.11 4.13
C ASN A 199 17.99 11.72 2.64
N TRP A 200 16.96 11.99 1.84
CA TRP A 200 16.95 11.65 0.41
C TRP A 200 18.06 12.37 -0.38
N LEU A 201 18.48 13.57 0.04
CA LEU A 201 19.53 14.31 -0.67
C LEU A 201 20.91 13.73 -0.38
N ALA A 202 21.20 13.44 0.90
CA ALA A 202 22.45 12.82 1.30
C ALA A 202 22.58 11.38 0.76
N LEU A 203 21.45 10.66 0.70
CA LEU A 203 21.37 9.27 0.24
C LEU A 203 20.71 9.16 -1.15
N PHE A 204 20.97 10.13 -2.04
CA PHE A 204 20.30 10.20 -3.34
C PHE A 204 20.39 8.93 -4.20
N PRO A 205 21.55 8.24 -4.32
CA PRO A 205 21.60 6.97 -5.05
C PRO A 205 20.71 5.89 -4.42
N MET A 206 20.65 5.84 -3.08
CA MET A 206 19.82 4.88 -2.36
C MET A 206 18.33 5.19 -2.52
N PHE A 207 17.97 6.48 -2.57
CA PHE A 207 16.60 6.91 -2.86
C PHE A 207 16.11 6.41 -4.22
N ILE A 208 16.96 6.45 -5.27
CA ILE A 208 16.61 5.91 -6.60
C ILE A 208 16.36 4.40 -6.51
N ILE A 209 17.21 3.66 -5.80
CA ILE A 209 17.04 2.21 -5.62
C ILE A 209 15.75 1.90 -4.84
N PHE A 210 15.45 2.68 -3.79
CA PHE A 210 14.20 2.56 -3.04
C PHE A 210 12.99 2.79 -3.96
N PHE A 211 12.98 3.88 -4.72
CA PHE A 211 11.87 4.22 -5.62
C PHE A 211 11.62 3.13 -6.67
N ILE A 212 12.68 2.62 -7.31
CA ILE A 212 12.55 1.53 -8.29
C ILE A 212 12.03 0.24 -7.63
N SER A 213 12.52 -0.07 -6.42
CA SER A 213 12.10 -1.27 -5.69
C SER A 213 10.64 -1.16 -5.21
N ALA A 214 10.21 0.01 -4.75
CA ALA A 214 8.83 0.30 -4.36
C ALA A 214 7.84 0.19 -5.54
N LEU A 215 8.24 0.66 -6.74
CA LEU A 215 7.44 0.47 -7.96
C LEU A 215 7.27 -1.02 -8.30
N ALA A 216 8.33 -1.81 -8.12
CA ALA A 216 8.30 -3.23 -8.41
C ALA A 216 7.50 -4.04 -7.36
N GLU A 217 7.55 -3.65 -6.08
CA GLU A 217 6.75 -4.27 -5.03
C GLU A 217 5.25 -4.04 -5.27
N THR A 218 4.87 -2.84 -5.70
CA THR A 218 3.47 -2.48 -5.98
C THR A 218 2.98 -2.89 -7.38
N ASN A 219 3.77 -3.65 -8.13
CA ASN A 219 3.46 -4.14 -9.48
C ASN A 219 3.08 -3.03 -10.48
N ARG A 220 3.64 -1.82 -10.33
CA ARG A 220 3.31 -0.68 -11.20
C ARG A 220 4.24 -0.60 -12.42
N PRO A 221 3.78 0.00 -13.54
CA PRO A 221 4.61 0.16 -14.73
C PRO A 221 5.96 0.82 -14.38
N PRO A 222 7.10 0.24 -14.81
CA PRO A 222 7.26 -0.77 -15.87
C PRO A 222 7.15 -2.25 -15.40
N PHE A 223 6.98 -2.52 -14.11
CA PHE A 223 7.02 -3.87 -13.53
C PHE A 223 5.62 -4.47 -13.31
N ASP A 224 4.80 -4.43 -14.35
CA ASP A 224 3.43 -4.91 -14.32
C ASP A 224 3.32 -6.35 -14.85
N LEU A 225 3.91 -7.32 -14.13
CA LEU A 225 3.85 -8.74 -14.55
C LEU A 225 2.54 -9.44 -14.17
N VAL A 226 1.66 -8.75 -13.44
CA VAL A 226 0.45 -9.33 -12.81
C VAL A 226 -0.81 -8.79 -13.46
N GLU A 227 -0.85 -7.50 -13.80
CA GLU A 227 -2.01 -6.83 -14.36
C GLU A 227 -1.92 -6.71 -15.90
N ALA A 228 -0.72 -6.89 -16.49
CA ALA A 228 -0.50 -6.77 -17.93
C ALA A 228 -1.51 -7.58 -18.78
N GLU A 229 -2.35 -6.84 -19.50
CA GLU A 229 -3.36 -7.40 -20.40
C GLU A 229 -2.75 -8.21 -21.56
N SER A 230 -1.49 -7.93 -21.90
CA SER A 230 -0.73 -8.63 -22.94
C SER A 230 -0.13 -9.96 -22.48
N GLU A 231 -0.12 -10.24 -21.17
CA GLU A 231 0.45 -11.48 -20.60
C GLU A 231 -0.62 -12.31 -19.86
N LEU A 232 -0.38 -12.65 -18.59
CA LEU A 232 -1.30 -13.36 -17.73
C LEU A 232 -2.24 -12.35 -17.07
N VAL A 233 -3.22 -11.87 -17.85
CA VAL A 233 -4.24 -10.88 -17.47
C VAL A 233 -4.70 -11.09 -16.02
N ALA A 234 -4.55 -10.05 -15.19
CA ALA A 234 -5.03 -9.96 -13.80
C ALA A 234 -4.52 -11.05 -12.81
N GLY A 235 -3.50 -11.84 -13.18
CA GLY A 235 -2.75 -12.74 -12.31
C GLY A 235 -3.60 -13.53 -11.31
N HIS A 236 -3.41 -13.24 -10.02
CA HIS A 236 -4.10 -13.93 -8.92
C HIS A 236 -5.56 -13.51 -8.72
N MET A 237 -6.02 -12.44 -9.37
CA MET A 237 -7.35 -11.84 -9.19
C MET A 237 -8.39 -12.35 -10.20
N VAL A 238 -7.98 -13.11 -11.23
CA VAL A 238 -8.82 -13.53 -12.37
C VAL A 238 -10.14 -14.19 -11.97
N GLU A 239 -10.11 -15.08 -10.97
CA GLU A 239 -11.28 -15.86 -10.55
C GLU A 239 -12.16 -15.14 -9.52
N TYR A 240 -11.74 -13.95 -9.05
CA TYR A 240 -12.46 -13.19 -8.04
C TYR A 240 -13.50 -12.25 -8.69
N SER A 241 -14.70 -12.24 -8.13
CA SER A 241 -15.77 -11.31 -8.50
C SER A 241 -16.18 -10.46 -7.30
N SER A 242 -16.86 -9.33 -7.54
CA SER A 242 -17.52 -8.51 -6.51
C SER A 242 -16.54 -8.02 -5.42
N THR A 243 -16.91 -8.12 -4.16
CA THR A 243 -16.16 -7.64 -3.00
C THR A 243 -14.80 -8.32 -2.80
N PRO A 244 -14.63 -9.65 -2.95
CA PRO A 244 -13.30 -10.28 -2.90
C PRO A 244 -12.29 -9.67 -3.87
N PHE A 245 -12.71 -9.36 -5.11
CA PHE A 245 -11.85 -8.69 -6.08
C PHE A 245 -11.51 -7.27 -5.64
N LEU A 246 -12.51 -6.53 -5.17
CA LEU A 246 -12.32 -5.17 -4.63
C LEU A 246 -11.32 -5.16 -3.46
N LEU A 247 -11.32 -6.16 -2.59
CA LEU A 247 -10.41 -6.22 -1.45
C LEU A 247 -8.94 -6.39 -1.86
N PHE A 248 -8.66 -7.20 -2.89
CA PHE A 248 -7.30 -7.29 -3.45
C PHE A 248 -6.85 -5.96 -4.05
N PHE A 249 -7.70 -5.35 -4.89
CA PHE A 249 -7.42 -4.02 -5.44
C PHE A 249 -7.24 -2.98 -4.34
N LEU A 250 -8.06 -3.00 -3.30
CA LEU A 250 -7.93 -2.08 -2.19
C LEU A 250 -6.60 -2.27 -1.45
N GLY A 251 -6.20 -3.52 -1.18
CA GLY A 251 -4.92 -3.84 -0.54
C GLY A 251 -3.75 -3.27 -1.33
N GLU A 252 -3.71 -3.55 -2.64
CA GLU A 252 -2.65 -3.07 -3.53
C GLU A 252 -2.59 -1.54 -3.57
N TYR A 253 -3.73 -0.85 -3.69
CA TYR A 253 -3.75 0.62 -3.68
C TYR A 253 -3.39 1.21 -2.33
N VAL A 254 -3.72 0.55 -1.21
CA VAL A 254 -3.28 0.99 0.12
C VAL A 254 -1.77 0.81 0.28
N ALA A 255 -1.20 -0.26 -0.25
CA ALA A 255 0.25 -0.47 -0.31
C ALA A 255 0.95 0.56 -1.21
N ILE A 256 0.33 0.96 -2.34
CA ILE A 256 0.84 2.05 -3.19
C ILE A 256 0.90 3.38 -2.48
N VAL A 257 -0.09 3.69 -1.62
CA VAL A 257 -0.05 4.93 -0.85
C VAL A 257 1.00 4.85 0.27
N LEU A 258 1.28 3.64 0.77
CA LEU A 258 2.21 3.40 1.86
C LEU A 258 3.67 3.62 1.42
N MET A 259 4.00 3.13 0.23
CA MET A 259 5.34 3.16 -0.37
C MET A 259 5.69 4.52 -0.96
#